data_AF-A0A2R8BLW5-F1
#
_entry.id   AF-A0A2R8BLW5-F1
#
_cell.length_a   1.000
_cell.length_b   1.000
_cell.length_c   1.000
_cell.angle_alpha   90.00
_cell.angle_beta   90.00
_cell.angle_gamma   90.00
#
_symmetry.space_group_name_H-M   'P 1'
#
loop_
_entity.id
_entity.type
_entity.pdbx_description
1 polymer ?
#
loop_
_entity_poly.entity_id
_entity_poly.type
_entity_poly.pdbx_seq_one_letter_code
_entity_poly.pdbx_strand_id
1 'polypeptide(L)'
;MSVDACPLWGTRLLDVEYLADSKIVNSPRAGGEYWISGTSETSVHSWPDEAKVALTDWLVEQRRLGVSVPKIDSSTLKEIKTKTRAKSVSERADNLLRYLRRKSGKVGEYVRLDTEHTIRDEFLAWTGSADASEVQFLSEYCHSNEWTEFKSKPASGVGSFSQGIRLSPKGHLRLDKLEGENRESHRAFVAMWFSPEMKDTFTMGIKPAIERCGYQAIRIDDVEHVGKIDDRIIAEIRRSRFVVADFTSEPNKPRGGVYFEAGFAYGLSIPVIWTCREDLISQVHFDTRQYNHITWATPEELAQKLENRILAVIGEGPLQVSKQA
;
A
#
# COMPACT_ATOMS: atom_id res chain seq x y z
N MET A 1 15.74 24.66 -23.26
CA MET A 1 14.67 24.54 -22.26
C MET A 1 15.20 23.65 -21.16
N SER A 2 15.27 24.15 -19.93
CA SER A 2 15.60 23.31 -18.76
C SER A 2 14.56 22.20 -18.71
N VAL A 3 14.98 20.93 -18.78
CA VAL A 3 14.07 19.81 -18.61
C VAL A 3 13.78 19.69 -17.12
N ASP A 4 12.51 19.79 -16.73
CA ASP A 4 12.15 19.67 -15.32
C ASP A 4 12.54 18.29 -14.79
N ALA A 5 13.29 18.31 -13.69
CA ALA A 5 13.92 17.15 -13.10
C ALA A 5 13.24 16.77 -11.79
N CYS A 6 13.20 15.47 -11.51
CA CYS A 6 12.66 14.90 -10.30
C CYS A 6 13.41 15.47 -9.08
N PRO A 7 12.71 16.11 -8.12
CA PRO A 7 13.31 16.64 -6.89
C PRO A 7 14.17 15.63 -6.11
N LEU A 8 13.77 14.35 -6.14
CA LEU A 8 14.48 13.28 -5.41
C LEU A 8 15.73 12.80 -6.16
N TRP A 9 15.59 12.52 -7.46
CA TRP A 9 16.57 11.72 -8.21
C TRP A 9 17.22 12.44 -9.38
N GLY A 10 16.78 13.65 -9.71
CA GLY A 10 17.26 14.40 -10.87
C GLY A 10 16.88 13.78 -12.23
N THR A 11 16.07 12.72 -12.26
CA THR A 11 15.60 12.07 -13.49
C THR A 11 14.49 12.86 -14.16
N ARG A 12 14.24 12.62 -15.44
CA ARG A 12 13.20 13.32 -16.21
C ARG A 12 11.81 13.07 -15.61
N LEU A 13 11.01 14.14 -15.49
CA LEU A 13 9.60 14.07 -15.12
C LEU A 13 8.71 13.69 -16.31
N LEU A 14 7.61 12.99 -16.02
CA LEU A 14 6.52 12.81 -16.99
C LEU A 14 5.62 14.05 -17.03
N ASP A 15 5.38 14.65 -15.86
CA ASP A 15 4.55 15.85 -15.69
C ASP A 15 4.94 16.62 -14.43
N VAL A 16 4.62 17.91 -14.39
CA VAL A 16 4.80 18.80 -13.24
C VAL A 16 3.74 19.91 -13.21
N GLU A 17 3.08 20.06 -12.07
CA GLU A 17 2.19 21.17 -11.76
C GLU A 17 2.82 22.03 -10.66
N TYR A 18 3.05 23.32 -10.97
CA TYR A 18 3.58 24.28 -10.01
C TYR A 18 2.46 24.93 -9.21
N LEU A 19 2.59 24.90 -7.89
CA LEU A 19 1.75 25.61 -6.93
C LEU A 19 2.59 26.69 -6.25
N ALA A 20 1.99 27.51 -5.38
CA ALA A 20 2.65 28.69 -4.80
C ALA A 20 4.05 28.40 -4.21
N ASP A 21 4.13 27.62 -3.14
CA ASP A 21 5.37 27.23 -2.45
C ASP A 21 5.65 25.71 -2.56
N SER A 22 5.00 25.05 -3.51
CA SER A 22 5.00 23.59 -3.64
C SER A 22 4.75 23.15 -5.07
N LYS A 23 4.84 21.85 -5.34
CA LYS A 23 4.52 21.28 -6.65
C LYS A 23 4.03 19.85 -6.56
N ILE A 24 3.26 19.45 -7.55
CA ILE A 24 2.91 18.05 -7.82
C ILE A 24 3.78 17.59 -8.99
N VAL A 25 4.47 16.46 -8.83
CA VAL A 25 5.36 15.93 -9.87
C VAL A 25 5.03 14.48 -10.15
N ASN A 26 5.12 14.07 -11.41
CA ASN A 26 5.00 12.68 -11.82
C ASN A 26 6.38 12.14 -12.21
N SER A 27 6.97 11.31 -11.35
CA SER A 27 8.30 10.75 -11.59
C SER A 27 8.28 9.22 -11.62
N PRO A 28 8.71 8.59 -12.73
CA PRO A 28 8.90 7.15 -12.83
C PRO A 28 9.84 6.63 -11.73
N ARG A 29 10.93 7.37 -11.45
CA ARG A 29 11.93 7.02 -10.45
C ARG A 29 11.44 7.15 -9.01
N ALA A 30 10.35 7.89 -8.78
CA ALA A 30 9.62 7.92 -7.52
C ALA A 30 8.37 7.00 -7.52
N GLY A 31 8.17 6.23 -8.60
CA GLY A 31 7.07 5.29 -8.78
C GLY A 31 5.71 5.91 -9.17
N GLY A 32 5.66 7.22 -9.50
CA GLY A 32 4.44 7.94 -9.89
C GLY A 32 4.35 9.35 -9.33
N GLU A 33 3.11 9.84 -9.17
CA GLU A 33 2.80 11.20 -8.69
C GLU A 33 3.06 11.39 -7.19
N TYR A 34 3.47 12.59 -6.80
CA TYR A 34 3.55 13.03 -5.40
C TYR A 34 3.57 14.57 -5.31
N TRP A 35 3.17 15.09 -4.15
CA TRP A 35 3.27 16.51 -3.81
C TRP A 35 4.51 16.74 -2.93
N ILE A 36 5.22 17.84 -3.13
CA ILE A 36 6.38 18.23 -2.31
C ILE A 36 6.39 19.74 -2.04
N SER A 37 6.65 20.13 -0.79
CA SER A 37 6.86 21.55 -0.44
C SER A 37 8.25 22.03 -0.88
N GLY A 38 8.40 23.32 -1.18
CA GLY A 38 9.68 23.91 -1.59
C GLY A 38 10.77 23.77 -0.52
N THR A 39 10.39 23.79 0.76
CA THR A 39 11.28 23.52 1.89
C THR A 39 11.78 22.08 1.90
N SER A 40 10.89 21.12 1.65
CA SER A 40 11.23 19.69 1.60
C SER A 40 12.07 19.36 0.37
N GLU A 41 11.75 19.94 -0.79
CA GLU A 41 12.54 19.79 -2.01
C GLU A 41 14.00 20.20 -1.78
N THR A 42 14.21 21.39 -1.23
CA THR A 42 15.56 21.90 -0.92
C THR A 42 16.32 20.96 0.01
N SER A 43 15.62 20.32 0.96
CA SER A 43 16.24 19.36 1.88
C SER A 43 16.61 18.04 1.22
N VAL A 44 15.73 17.48 0.38
CA VAL A 44 15.89 16.12 -0.17
C VAL A 44 16.98 16.04 -1.24
N HIS A 45 17.27 17.14 -1.94
CA HIS A 45 18.28 17.16 -2.99
C HIS A 45 19.65 16.65 -2.52
N SER A 46 20.04 17.02 -1.29
CA SER A 46 21.32 16.67 -0.68
C SER A 46 21.32 15.34 0.10
N TRP A 47 20.24 14.56 0.04
CA TRP A 47 20.18 13.29 0.75
C TRP A 47 21.04 12.22 0.07
N PRO A 48 21.63 11.29 0.85
CA PRO A 48 22.28 10.11 0.29
C PRO A 48 21.26 9.19 -0.40
N ASP A 49 21.72 8.40 -1.37
CA ASP A 49 20.86 7.52 -2.16
C ASP A 49 20.04 6.56 -1.30
N GLU A 50 20.61 6.03 -0.21
CA GLU A 50 19.92 5.16 0.75
C GLU A 50 18.66 5.83 1.34
N ALA A 51 18.76 7.12 1.69
CA ALA A 51 17.63 7.88 2.22
C ALA A 51 16.60 8.22 1.12
N LYS A 52 17.06 8.45 -0.11
CA LYS A 52 16.18 8.65 -1.28
C LYS A 52 15.45 7.36 -1.66
N VAL A 53 16.09 6.20 -1.53
CA VAL A 53 15.47 4.88 -1.68
C VAL A 53 14.38 4.71 -0.62
N ALA A 54 14.67 4.98 0.65
CA ALA A 54 13.69 4.87 1.73
C ALA A 54 12.45 5.75 1.50
N LEU A 55 12.65 7.00 1.05
CA LEU A 55 11.55 7.91 0.71
C LEU A 55 10.77 7.40 -0.53
N THR A 56 11.45 6.87 -1.54
CA THR A 56 10.82 6.30 -2.74
C THR A 56 9.98 5.07 -2.39
N ASP A 57 10.51 4.19 -1.54
CA ASP A 57 9.80 3.02 -1.02
C ASP A 57 8.52 3.42 -0.28
N TRP A 58 8.60 4.46 0.55
CA TRP A 58 7.43 5.00 1.23
C TRP A 58 6.40 5.55 0.24
N LEU A 59 6.82 6.31 -0.79
CA LEU A 59 5.91 6.82 -1.83
C LEU A 59 5.19 5.70 -2.58
N VAL A 60 5.92 4.65 -2.97
CA VAL A 60 5.33 3.47 -3.63
C VAL A 60 4.31 2.80 -2.72
N GLU A 61 4.61 2.65 -1.43
CA GLU A 61 3.69 2.03 -0.48
C GLU A 61 2.44 2.90 -0.22
N GLN A 62 2.59 4.23 -0.08
CA GLN A 62 1.43 5.11 0.09
C GLN A 62 0.45 5.00 -1.09
N ARG A 63 0.96 4.93 -2.33
CA ARG A 63 0.10 4.73 -3.52
C ARG A 63 -0.54 3.36 -3.53
N ARG A 64 0.17 2.31 -3.11
CA ARG A 64 -0.42 0.97 -2.96
C ARG A 64 -1.53 0.94 -1.90
N LEU A 65 -1.40 1.77 -0.88
CA LEU A 65 -2.43 1.99 0.12
C LEU A 65 -3.55 2.91 -0.38
N GLY A 66 -3.57 3.33 -1.65
CA GLY A 66 -4.64 4.13 -2.25
C GLY A 66 -4.48 5.64 -2.12
N VAL A 67 -3.34 6.15 -1.63
CA VAL A 67 -3.06 7.59 -1.63
C VAL A 67 -2.58 8.00 -3.02
N SER A 68 -3.45 8.64 -3.80
CA SER A 68 -3.15 9.02 -5.20
C SER A 68 -1.94 9.95 -5.31
N VAL A 69 -1.88 10.98 -4.46
CA VAL A 69 -0.80 11.97 -4.43
C VAL A 69 -0.23 12.06 -3.01
N PRO A 70 0.72 11.18 -2.64
CA PRO A 70 1.39 11.25 -1.34
C PRO A 70 2.08 12.59 -1.16
N LYS A 71 2.06 13.12 0.07
CA LYS A 71 2.61 14.44 0.40
C LYS A 71 3.96 14.31 1.10
N ILE A 72 4.94 15.09 0.63
CA ILE A 72 6.27 15.20 1.22
C ILE A 72 6.42 16.58 1.86
N ASP A 73 6.19 16.64 3.17
CA ASP A 73 6.47 17.82 4.00
C ASP A 73 7.58 17.52 5.02
N SER A 74 7.94 18.52 5.84
CA SER A 74 9.00 18.38 6.84
C SER A 74 8.71 17.29 7.89
N SER A 75 7.44 17.00 8.17
CA SER A 75 7.05 15.93 9.08
C SER A 75 7.27 14.55 8.44
N THR A 76 6.92 14.40 7.16
CA THR A 76 7.20 13.20 6.37
C THR A 76 8.70 12.91 6.35
N LEU A 77 9.52 13.92 6.05
CA LEU A 77 10.98 13.76 5.98
C LEU A 77 11.59 13.33 7.32
N LYS A 78 11.06 13.85 8.44
CA LYS A 78 11.48 13.44 9.79
C LYS A 78 11.10 12.00 10.09
N GLU A 79 9.92 11.56 9.64
CA GLU A 79 9.48 10.18 9.77
C GLU A 79 10.41 9.21 9.04
N ILE A 80 10.73 9.48 7.77
CA ILE A 80 11.60 8.62 6.97
C ILE A 80 12.99 8.45 7.61
N LYS A 81 13.57 9.56 8.11
CA LYS A 81 14.89 9.54 8.77
C LYS A 81 14.92 8.74 10.07
N THR A 82 13.79 8.59 10.75
CA THR A 82 13.76 8.03 12.11
C THR A 82 13.13 6.64 12.19
N LYS A 83 12.32 6.23 11.19
CA LYS A 83 11.47 5.05 11.32
C LYS A 83 11.55 4.05 10.17
N THR A 84 12.19 4.38 9.04
CA THR A 84 12.19 3.46 7.90
C THR A 84 13.27 2.38 8.06
N ARG A 85 12.84 1.12 8.10
CA ARG A 85 13.73 -0.04 7.98
C ARG A 85 14.01 -0.34 6.51
N ALA A 86 15.24 -0.70 6.18
CA ALA A 86 15.56 -1.26 4.87
C ALA A 86 14.77 -2.57 4.63
N LYS A 87 14.16 -2.69 3.45
CA LYS A 87 13.49 -3.92 3.02
C LYS A 87 14.54 -5.02 2.78
N SER A 88 14.21 -6.24 3.18
CA SER A 88 15.00 -7.43 2.88
C SER A 88 14.98 -7.76 1.38
N VAL A 89 15.93 -8.59 0.93
CA VAL A 89 15.98 -9.07 -0.46
C VAL A 89 14.66 -9.73 -0.88
N SER A 90 14.05 -10.53 -0.01
CA SER A 90 12.76 -11.17 -0.28
C SER A 90 11.64 -10.16 -0.46
N GLU A 91 11.55 -9.13 0.39
CA GLU A 91 10.51 -8.09 0.27
C GLU A 91 10.68 -7.28 -1.02
N ARG A 92 11.93 -6.99 -1.41
CA ARG A 92 12.26 -6.29 -2.67
C ARG A 92 11.92 -7.15 -3.89
N ALA A 93 12.22 -8.45 -3.84
CA ALA A 93 11.83 -9.42 -4.87
C ALA A 93 10.31 -9.55 -5.01
N ASP A 94 9.58 -9.60 -3.91
CA ASP A 94 8.11 -9.61 -3.91
C ASP A 94 7.53 -8.34 -4.57
N ASN A 95 8.15 -7.17 -4.35
CA ASN A 95 7.75 -5.93 -5.03
C ASN A 95 8.06 -5.95 -6.53
N LEU A 96 9.15 -6.59 -6.96
CA LEU A 96 9.43 -6.83 -8.38
C LEU A 96 8.28 -7.63 -9.01
N LEU A 97 7.83 -8.72 -8.37
CA LEU A 97 6.70 -9.52 -8.87
C LEU A 97 5.41 -8.69 -8.97
N ARG A 98 5.12 -7.86 -7.97
CA ARG A 98 3.94 -6.96 -7.97
C ARG A 98 4.02 -5.95 -9.12
N TYR A 99 5.19 -5.37 -9.36
CA TYR A 99 5.42 -4.47 -10.47
C TYR A 99 5.18 -5.16 -11.82
N LEU A 100 5.73 -6.37 -12.02
CA LEU A 100 5.50 -7.15 -13.24
C LEU A 100 4.01 -7.44 -13.47
N ARG A 101 3.26 -7.84 -12.42
CA ARG A 101 1.82 -8.05 -12.53
C ARG A 101 1.08 -6.78 -12.97
N ARG A 102 1.45 -5.62 -12.41
CA ARG A 102 0.83 -4.33 -12.74
C ARG A 102 1.14 -3.89 -14.17
N LYS A 103 2.37 -4.13 -14.64
CA LYS A 103 2.83 -3.68 -15.96
C LYS A 103 2.41 -4.62 -17.09
N SER A 104 2.22 -5.91 -16.80
CA SER A 104 1.77 -6.91 -17.78
C SER A 104 0.33 -6.64 -18.20
N GLY A 105 0.10 -6.31 -19.47
CA GLY A 105 -1.25 -6.03 -19.99
C GLY A 105 -2.13 -7.28 -20.08
N LYS A 106 -1.51 -8.46 -20.16
CA LYS A 106 -2.17 -9.78 -20.13
C LYS A 106 -1.28 -10.82 -19.46
N VAL A 107 -1.89 -11.89 -18.98
CA VAL A 107 -1.16 -13.03 -18.40
C VAL A 107 -0.19 -13.61 -19.42
N GLY A 108 1.07 -13.84 -19.01
CA GLY A 108 2.11 -14.46 -19.83
C GLY A 108 2.89 -13.50 -20.75
N GLU A 109 2.58 -12.21 -20.74
CA GLU A 109 3.33 -11.18 -21.47
C GLU A 109 4.69 -10.86 -20.80
N TYR A 110 5.68 -10.51 -21.62
CA TYR A 110 7.00 -10.08 -21.14
C TYR A 110 7.08 -8.56 -21.05
N VAL A 111 7.50 -8.07 -19.89
CA VAL A 111 7.90 -6.67 -19.70
C VAL A 111 9.33 -6.51 -20.18
N ARG A 112 9.58 -5.60 -21.13
CA ARG A 112 10.93 -5.33 -21.68
C ARG A 112 11.75 -4.51 -20.69
N LEU A 113 13.00 -4.91 -20.45
CA LEU A 113 13.92 -4.25 -19.51
C LEU A 113 14.72 -3.12 -20.17
N ASP A 114 14.84 -3.13 -21.50
CA ASP A 114 15.88 -2.42 -22.25
C ASP A 114 15.37 -1.24 -23.10
N THR A 115 14.06 -1.10 -23.30
CA THR A 115 13.56 -0.22 -24.37
C THR A 115 13.25 1.22 -23.95
N GLU A 116 13.07 1.52 -22.65
CA GLU A 116 12.69 2.87 -22.20
C GLU A 116 13.30 3.26 -20.84
N HIS A 117 13.92 4.44 -20.76
CA HIS A 117 14.43 5.02 -19.50
C HIS A 117 13.35 5.06 -18.40
N THR A 118 12.09 5.32 -18.78
CA THR A 118 10.92 5.31 -17.90
C THR A 118 10.74 3.96 -17.21
N ILE A 119 10.78 2.85 -17.96
CA ILE A 119 10.58 1.50 -17.41
C ILE A 119 11.70 1.15 -16.44
N ARG A 120 12.95 1.48 -16.79
CA ARG A 120 14.10 1.28 -15.89
C ARG A 120 13.92 2.04 -14.57
N ASP A 121 13.51 3.30 -14.64
CA ASP A 121 13.28 4.13 -13.46
C ASP A 121 12.12 3.60 -12.59
N GLU A 122 11.05 3.07 -13.20
CA GLU A 122 9.96 2.39 -12.50
C GLU A 122 10.43 1.12 -11.78
N PHE A 123 11.26 0.28 -12.43
CA PHE A 123 11.83 -0.89 -11.77
C PHE A 123 12.62 -0.48 -10.52
N LEU A 124 13.52 0.50 -10.65
CA LEU A 124 14.32 1.00 -9.54
C LEU A 124 13.45 1.52 -8.39
N ALA A 125 12.34 2.18 -8.71
CA ALA A 125 11.41 2.69 -7.71
C ALA A 125 10.68 1.55 -6.96
N TRP A 126 10.12 0.59 -7.70
CA TRP A 126 9.32 -0.50 -7.13
C TRP A 126 10.16 -1.49 -6.31
N THR A 127 11.40 -1.73 -6.70
CA THR A 127 12.29 -2.66 -5.99
C THR A 127 13.08 -2.04 -4.83
N GLY A 128 12.90 -0.73 -4.59
CA GLY A 128 13.70 0.00 -3.62
C GLY A 128 15.19 -0.13 -3.94
N SER A 129 15.57 0.10 -5.19
CA SER A 129 16.95 -0.03 -5.66
C SER A 129 17.60 1.32 -5.90
N ALA A 130 18.87 1.46 -5.57
CA ALA A 130 19.66 2.66 -5.87
C ALA A 130 20.08 2.69 -7.34
N ASP A 131 20.48 1.54 -7.88
CA ASP A 131 20.96 1.38 -9.25
C ASP A 131 20.51 0.08 -9.93
N ALA A 132 20.84 -0.05 -11.21
CA ALA A 132 20.38 -1.15 -12.07
C ALA A 132 21.00 -2.51 -11.70
N SER A 133 22.15 -2.55 -11.03
CA SER A 133 22.79 -3.80 -10.62
C SER A 133 21.96 -4.52 -9.54
N GLU A 134 21.33 -3.77 -8.65
CA GLU A 134 20.41 -4.35 -7.65
C GLU A 134 19.14 -4.90 -8.30
N VAL A 135 18.59 -4.20 -9.30
CA VAL A 135 17.42 -4.70 -10.07
C VAL A 135 17.80 -5.98 -10.80
N GLN A 136 18.99 -6.05 -11.38
CA GLN A 136 19.50 -7.26 -12.01
C GLN A 136 19.60 -8.41 -11.00
N PHE A 137 20.24 -8.19 -9.85
CA PHE A 137 20.35 -9.19 -8.79
C PHE A 137 18.97 -9.70 -8.33
N LEU A 138 17.99 -8.80 -8.13
CA LEU A 138 16.62 -9.18 -7.75
C LEU A 138 15.92 -9.97 -8.86
N SER A 139 16.16 -9.63 -10.12
CA SER A 139 15.63 -10.37 -11.27
C SER A 139 16.21 -11.79 -11.33
N GLU A 140 17.52 -11.93 -11.11
CA GLU A 140 18.21 -13.24 -11.03
C GLU A 140 17.73 -14.06 -9.84
N TYR A 141 17.52 -13.43 -8.68
CA TYR A 141 16.94 -14.05 -7.49
C TYR A 141 15.53 -14.59 -7.78
N CYS A 142 14.65 -13.78 -8.35
CA CYS A 142 13.30 -14.19 -8.74
C CYS A 142 13.31 -15.34 -9.76
N HIS A 143 14.25 -15.33 -10.71
CA HIS A 143 14.39 -16.39 -11.71
C HIS A 143 14.89 -17.70 -11.09
N SER A 144 15.86 -17.63 -10.18
CA SER A 144 16.41 -18.80 -9.48
C SER A 144 15.37 -19.48 -8.58
N ASN A 145 14.40 -18.72 -8.07
CA ASN A 145 13.24 -19.24 -7.35
C ASN A 145 12.09 -19.67 -8.27
N GLU A 146 12.32 -19.67 -9.59
CA GLU A 146 11.34 -19.98 -10.63
C GLU A 146 10.10 -19.08 -10.60
N TRP A 147 10.17 -17.88 -9.98
CA TRP A 147 9.04 -16.93 -9.94
C TRP A 147 8.93 -16.09 -11.21
N THR A 148 10.02 -16.00 -11.97
CA THR A 148 10.07 -15.26 -13.23
C THR A 148 10.79 -16.04 -14.31
N GLU A 149 10.47 -15.70 -15.56
CA GLU A 149 11.13 -16.23 -16.74
C GLU A 149 11.70 -15.10 -17.58
N PHE A 150 12.89 -15.32 -18.14
CA PHE A 150 13.51 -14.40 -19.06
C PHE A 150 13.28 -14.82 -20.51
N LYS A 151 13.22 -13.83 -21.39
CA LYS A 151 13.31 -14.02 -22.84
C LYS A 151 14.32 -13.05 -23.40
N SER A 152 15.41 -13.58 -23.94
CA SER A 152 16.31 -12.82 -24.79
C SER A 152 15.84 -12.92 -26.23
N LYS A 153 15.73 -11.78 -26.92
CA LYS A 153 15.71 -11.73 -28.38
C LYS A 153 16.93 -10.95 -28.87
N PRO A 154 17.59 -11.37 -29.96
CA PRO A 154 18.54 -10.50 -30.63
C PRO A 154 17.80 -9.21 -31.02
N ALA A 155 18.28 -8.07 -30.57
CA ALA A 155 17.78 -6.79 -31.03
C ALA A 155 18.28 -6.54 -32.46
N SER A 156 17.62 -5.64 -33.18
CA SER A 156 17.97 -5.24 -34.56
C SER A 156 19.30 -4.46 -34.59
N GLY A 157 20.41 -5.14 -34.30
CA GLY A 157 21.75 -4.55 -34.22
C GLY A 157 22.76 -5.57 -33.69
N VAL A 158 23.96 -5.60 -34.29
CA VAL A 158 25.04 -6.50 -33.87
C VAL A 158 25.40 -6.22 -32.41
N GLY A 159 25.19 -7.20 -31.53
CA GLY A 159 25.64 -7.16 -30.13
C GLY A 159 24.65 -6.60 -29.10
N SER A 160 23.41 -6.23 -29.48
CA SER A 160 22.39 -5.80 -28.51
C SER A 160 21.33 -6.89 -28.31
N PHE A 161 21.06 -7.23 -27.04
CA PHE A 161 20.04 -8.22 -26.66
C PHE A 161 18.91 -7.50 -25.93
N SER A 162 17.68 -7.68 -26.40
CA SER A 162 16.51 -7.27 -25.63
C SER A 162 16.15 -8.36 -24.64
N GLN A 163 16.16 -8.02 -23.35
CA GLN A 163 15.73 -8.92 -22.28
C GLN A 163 14.32 -8.53 -21.83
N GLY A 164 13.39 -9.46 -22.00
CA GLY A 164 12.09 -9.41 -21.36
C GLY A 164 12.08 -10.26 -20.10
N ILE A 165 11.35 -9.83 -19.09
CA ILE A 165 11.03 -10.62 -17.89
C ILE A 165 9.51 -10.76 -17.76
N ARG A 166 9.04 -11.93 -17.32
CA ARG A 166 7.61 -12.16 -17.00
C ARG A 166 7.44 -12.95 -15.72
N LEU A 167 6.24 -12.89 -15.15
CA LEU A 167 5.82 -13.83 -14.12
C LEU A 167 5.68 -15.24 -14.68
N SER A 168 6.17 -16.22 -13.93
CA SER A 168 5.90 -17.65 -14.17
C SER A 168 4.62 -18.07 -13.42
N PRO A 169 4.11 -19.30 -13.63
CA PRO A 169 3.05 -19.85 -12.78
C PRO A 169 3.39 -19.84 -11.27
N LYS A 170 4.64 -20.13 -10.88
CA LYS A 170 5.09 -20.06 -9.48
C LYS A 170 5.14 -18.62 -8.96
N GLY A 171 5.47 -17.66 -9.82
CA GLY A 171 5.42 -16.23 -9.49
C GLY A 171 3.99 -15.75 -9.18
N HIS A 172 3.01 -16.23 -9.96
CA HIS A 172 1.59 -15.98 -9.66
C HIS A 172 1.18 -16.59 -8.31
N LEU A 173 1.52 -17.85 -8.04
CA LEU A 173 1.22 -18.50 -6.75
C LEU A 173 1.88 -17.78 -5.57
N ARG A 174 3.11 -17.27 -5.73
CA ARG A 174 3.79 -16.46 -4.70
C ARG A 174 3.00 -15.18 -4.43
N LEU A 175 2.57 -14.47 -5.48
CA LEU A 175 1.75 -13.27 -5.35
C LEU A 175 0.40 -13.54 -4.69
N ASP A 176 -0.26 -14.66 -5.00
CA ASP A 176 -1.52 -15.02 -4.35
C ASP A 176 -1.35 -15.25 -2.85
N LYS A 177 -0.26 -15.91 -2.43
CA LYS A 177 0.07 -16.06 -0.99
C LYS A 177 0.31 -14.73 -0.30
N LEU A 178 0.92 -13.76 -0.98
CA LEU A 178 1.19 -12.43 -0.44
C LEU A 178 -0.06 -11.55 -0.33
N GLU A 179 -1.16 -11.91 -0.99
CA GLU A 179 -2.43 -11.18 -0.99
C GLU A 179 -3.48 -11.76 -0.03
N GLY A 180 -3.04 -12.68 0.83
CA GLY A 180 -3.86 -13.31 1.87
C GLY A 180 -4.69 -14.49 1.36
N GLU A 181 -4.97 -15.44 2.26
CA GLU A 181 -5.59 -16.74 1.92
C GLU A 181 -7.07 -16.65 1.52
N ASN A 182 -7.76 -15.53 1.79
CA ASN A 182 -9.23 -15.41 1.67
C ASN A 182 -9.71 -14.47 0.55
N ARG A 183 -9.21 -14.62 -0.68
CA ARG A 183 -9.61 -13.73 -1.79
C ARG A 183 -11.10 -13.76 -2.10
N GLU A 184 -11.72 -14.92 -1.97
CA GLU A 184 -13.13 -15.13 -2.27
C GLU A 184 -14.06 -14.74 -1.11
N SER A 185 -13.50 -14.35 0.04
CA SER A 185 -14.32 -13.95 1.18
C SER A 185 -15.03 -12.63 0.88
N HIS A 186 -16.33 -12.60 1.14
CA HIS A 186 -17.11 -11.38 1.13
C HIS A 186 -17.12 -10.67 2.49
N ARG A 187 -16.34 -11.14 3.47
CA ARG A 187 -16.45 -10.70 4.87
C ARG A 187 -15.33 -9.72 5.23
N ALA A 188 -15.68 -8.67 5.95
CA ALA A 188 -14.74 -7.72 6.52
C ALA A 188 -14.90 -7.70 8.04
N PHE A 189 -13.85 -8.05 8.78
CA PHE A 189 -13.91 -8.01 10.24
C PHE A 189 -13.72 -6.57 10.73
N VAL A 190 -14.52 -6.16 11.71
CA VAL A 190 -14.47 -4.83 12.31
C VAL A 190 -13.99 -4.96 13.75
N ALA A 191 -12.75 -4.53 13.97
CA ALA A 191 -12.11 -4.42 15.27
C ALA A 191 -12.31 -3.00 15.80
N MET A 192 -13.21 -2.80 16.77
CA MET A 192 -13.47 -1.46 17.32
C MET A 192 -13.97 -1.52 18.76
N TRP A 193 -13.99 -0.37 19.43
CA TRP A 193 -14.55 -0.25 20.76
C TRP A 193 -16.09 -0.33 20.76
N PHE A 194 -16.67 -1.22 21.58
CA PHE A 194 -18.13 -1.45 21.69
C PHE A 194 -18.89 -0.49 22.61
N SER A 195 -18.34 0.68 22.94
CA SER A 195 -19.08 1.65 23.75
C SER A 195 -20.31 2.17 22.99
N PRO A 196 -21.42 2.49 23.69
CA PRO A 196 -22.56 3.17 23.10
C PRO A 196 -22.20 4.43 22.31
N GLU A 197 -21.13 5.14 22.70
CA GLU A 197 -20.63 6.33 22.01
C GLU A 197 -20.11 6.05 20.58
N MET A 198 -19.70 4.80 20.31
CA MET A 198 -19.17 4.37 19.01
C MET A 198 -20.26 3.80 18.11
N LYS A 199 -21.53 3.80 18.54
CA LYS A 199 -22.65 3.24 17.79
C LYS A 199 -22.82 3.93 16.44
N ASP A 200 -22.78 5.25 16.40
CA ASP A 200 -22.96 6.02 15.16
C ASP A 200 -21.75 5.83 14.24
N THR A 201 -20.54 5.81 14.81
CA THR A 201 -19.30 5.48 14.07
C THR A 201 -19.42 4.15 13.33
N PHE A 202 -19.98 3.12 13.97
CA PHE A 202 -20.20 1.83 13.32
C PHE A 202 -21.34 1.87 12.31
N THR A 203 -22.52 2.30 12.73
CA THR A 203 -23.76 2.15 11.96
C THR A 203 -23.88 3.13 10.79
N MET A 204 -23.30 4.33 10.91
CA MET A 204 -23.32 5.36 9.88
C MET A 204 -21.97 5.53 9.17
N GLY A 205 -20.88 5.08 9.79
CA GLY A 205 -19.52 5.14 9.24
C GLY A 205 -19.02 3.84 8.64
N ILE A 206 -18.55 2.93 9.50
CA ILE A 206 -17.79 1.74 9.10
C ILE A 206 -18.64 0.73 8.31
N LYS A 207 -19.80 0.36 8.85
CA LYS A 207 -20.68 -0.63 8.24
C LYS A 207 -21.13 -0.23 6.82
N PRO A 208 -21.71 0.96 6.59
CA PRO A 208 -22.13 1.33 5.25
C PRO A 208 -20.97 1.47 4.26
N ALA A 209 -19.79 1.92 4.68
CA ALA A 209 -18.61 1.95 3.81
C ALA A 209 -18.22 0.56 3.29
N ILE A 210 -18.23 -0.44 4.17
CA ILE A 210 -17.95 -1.84 3.82
C ILE A 210 -19.05 -2.40 2.91
N GLU A 211 -20.32 -2.18 3.25
CA GLU A 211 -21.47 -2.73 2.52
C GLU A 211 -21.64 -2.11 1.13
N ARG A 212 -21.40 -0.81 0.97
CA ARG A 212 -21.39 -0.14 -0.35
C ARG A 212 -20.27 -0.62 -1.26
N CYS A 213 -19.21 -1.19 -0.71
CA CYS A 213 -18.14 -1.82 -1.47
C CYS A 213 -18.45 -3.28 -1.86
N GLY A 214 -19.62 -3.84 -1.52
CA GLY A 214 -19.98 -5.23 -1.83
C GLY A 214 -19.43 -6.27 -0.84
N TYR A 215 -19.15 -5.86 0.40
CA TYR A 215 -18.71 -6.74 1.48
C TYR A 215 -19.70 -6.75 2.66
N GLN A 216 -19.59 -7.75 3.52
CA GLN A 216 -20.35 -7.88 4.75
C GLN A 216 -19.48 -7.44 5.93
N ALA A 217 -19.90 -6.41 6.66
CA ALA A 217 -19.26 -6.02 7.91
C ALA A 217 -19.58 -7.04 9.02
N ILE A 218 -18.55 -7.60 9.65
CA ILE A 218 -18.65 -8.53 10.77
C ILE A 218 -18.04 -7.87 12.00
N ARG A 219 -18.87 -7.55 12.98
CA ARG A 219 -18.45 -7.09 14.29
C ARG A 219 -18.83 -8.17 15.32
N ILE A 220 -17.95 -8.47 16.26
CA ILE A 220 -18.09 -9.67 17.11
C ILE A 220 -19.33 -9.64 18.03
N ASP A 221 -19.77 -8.46 18.44
CA ASP A 221 -20.96 -8.23 19.27
C ASP A 221 -22.28 -8.43 18.52
N ASP A 222 -22.28 -8.37 17.18
CA ASP A 222 -23.44 -8.62 16.34
C ASP A 222 -23.72 -10.14 16.16
N VAL A 223 -22.95 -11.02 16.81
CA VAL A 223 -23.05 -12.46 16.59
C VAL A 223 -23.12 -13.26 17.90
N GLU A 224 -24.27 -13.89 18.17
CA GLU A 224 -24.48 -14.73 19.34
C GLU A 224 -23.50 -15.92 19.41
N HIS A 225 -22.92 -16.22 20.58
CA HIS A 225 -22.14 -17.44 20.82
C HIS A 225 -22.22 -17.94 22.27
N VAL A 226 -21.97 -19.24 22.44
CA VAL A 226 -21.92 -19.95 23.73
C VAL A 226 -20.47 -20.26 24.18
N GLY A 227 -19.46 -19.98 23.34
CA GLY A 227 -18.03 -20.28 23.59
C GLY A 227 -17.17 -19.08 24.00
N LYS A 228 -15.83 -19.27 24.05
CA LYS A 228 -14.88 -18.18 24.29
C LYS A 228 -14.89 -17.20 23.11
N ILE A 229 -15.09 -15.92 23.41
CA ILE A 229 -15.14 -14.84 22.41
C ILE A 229 -13.86 -14.80 21.57
N ASP A 230 -12.72 -15.04 22.22
CA ASP A 230 -11.38 -14.94 21.64
C ASP A 230 -11.16 -15.91 20.47
N ASP A 231 -11.55 -17.19 20.62
CA ASP A 231 -11.41 -18.20 19.55
C ASP A 231 -12.25 -17.81 18.32
N ARG A 232 -13.40 -17.19 18.57
CA ARG A 232 -14.27 -16.69 17.51
C ARG A 232 -13.65 -15.48 16.82
N ILE A 233 -13.12 -14.49 17.54
CA ILE A 233 -12.43 -13.34 16.96
C ILE A 233 -11.33 -13.81 16.01
N ILE A 234 -10.49 -14.75 16.45
CA ILE A 234 -9.43 -15.34 15.62
C ILE A 234 -10.00 -16.02 14.37
N ALA A 235 -11.07 -16.80 14.52
CA ALA A 235 -11.73 -17.47 13.40
C ALA A 235 -12.35 -16.48 12.40
N GLU A 236 -12.96 -15.39 12.89
CA GLU A 236 -13.58 -14.37 12.05
C GLU A 236 -12.54 -13.53 11.30
N ILE A 237 -11.44 -13.16 11.95
CA ILE A 237 -10.30 -12.53 11.28
C ILE A 237 -9.77 -13.46 10.19
N ARG A 238 -9.52 -14.73 10.51
CA ARG A 238 -9.05 -15.75 9.55
C ARG A 238 -10.01 -16.06 8.42
N ARG A 239 -11.28 -15.67 8.48
CA ARG A 239 -12.27 -15.85 7.40
C ARG A 239 -12.50 -14.57 6.61
N SER A 240 -11.96 -13.45 7.07
CA SER A 240 -12.20 -12.16 6.46
C SER A 240 -11.24 -11.89 5.32
N ARG A 241 -11.75 -11.16 4.33
CA ARG A 241 -10.97 -10.63 3.21
C ARG A 241 -10.01 -9.54 3.67
N PHE A 242 -10.46 -8.72 4.60
CA PHE A 242 -9.71 -7.64 5.23
C PHE A 242 -10.28 -7.32 6.62
N VAL A 243 -9.54 -6.53 7.38
CA VAL A 243 -9.94 -6.02 8.70
C VAL A 243 -10.00 -4.50 8.65
N VAL A 244 -11.05 -3.92 9.23
CA VAL A 244 -11.10 -2.50 9.58
C VAL A 244 -10.88 -2.39 11.08
N ALA A 245 -9.81 -1.70 11.49
CA ALA A 245 -9.47 -1.49 12.90
C ALA A 245 -9.63 -0.02 13.27
N ASP A 246 -10.51 0.28 14.21
CA ASP A 246 -10.71 1.62 14.76
C ASP A 246 -10.10 1.75 16.17
N PHE A 247 -9.11 2.64 16.28
CA PHE A 247 -8.31 2.85 17.49
C PHE A 247 -8.87 3.93 18.41
N THR A 248 -10.07 4.46 18.11
CA THR A 248 -10.75 5.45 18.93
C THR A 248 -11.07 4.85 20.31
N SER A 249 -10.72 5.58 21.36
CA SER A 249 -10.87 5.12 22.74
C SER A 249 -10.99 6.30 23.71
N GLU A 250 -11.29 6.01 24.97
CA GLU A 250 -11.18 7.02 26.02
C GLU A 250 -9.74 7.54 26.11
N PRO A 251 -9.55 8.84 26.42
CA PRO A 251 -8.21 9.38 26.58
C PRO A 251 -7.37 8.57 27.58
N ASN A 252 -6.13 8.25 27.20
CA ASN A 252 -5.20 7.42 27.98
C ASN A 252 -5.66 5.98 28.29
N LYS A 253 -6.66 5.43 27.58
CA LYS A 253 -7.11 4.04 27.74
C LYS A 253 -7.18 3.29 26.40
N PRO A 254 -6.02 3.01 25.77
CA PRO A 254 -5.98 2.31 24.50
C PRO A 254 -6.62 0.92 24.60
N ARG A 255 -7.32 0.51 23.54
CA ARG A 255 -8.05 -0.76 23.49
C ARG A 255 -7.14 -1.89 23.03
N GLY A 256 -6.43 -2.52 23.97
CA GLY A 256 -5.46 -3.60 23.68
C GLY A 256 -5.97 -4.71 22.76
N GLY A 257 -7.25 -5.06 22.84
CA GLY A 257 -7.89 -6.02 21.92
C GLY A 257 -7.80 -5.61 20.45
N VAL A 258 -8.11 -4.36 20.12
CA VAL A 258 -8.05 -3.85 18.74
C VAL A 258 -6.62 -3.92 18.18
N TYR A 259 -5.62 -3.58 19.00
CA TYR A 259 -4.20 -3.69 18.60
C TYR A 259 -3.80 -5.14 18.34
N PHE A 260 -4.25 -6.07 19.19
CA PHE A 260 -3.99 -7.50 19.01
C PHE A 260 -4.65 -8.03 17.74
N GLU A 261 -5.91 -7.70 17.50
CA GLU A 261 -6.67 -8.12 16.31
C GLU A 261 -6.05 -7.59 15.02
N ALA A 262 -5.70 -6.30 14.99
CA ALA A 262 -4.99 -5.69 13.87
C ALA A 262 -3.61 -6.31 13.64
N GLY A 263 -2.83 -6.51 14.69
CA GLY A 263 -1.51 -7.16 14.61
C GLY A 263 -1.59 -8.62 14.14
N PHE A 264 -2.59 -9.36 14.60
CA PHE A 264 -2.83 -10.75 14.19
C PHE A 264 -3.21 -10.84 12.71
N ALA A 265 -4.15 -10.01 12.26
CA ALA A 265 -4.52 -9.93 10.85
C ALA A 265 -3.31 -9.57 9.97
N TYR A 266 -2.54 -8.56 10.40
CA TYR A 266 -1.32 -8.13 9.72
C TYR A 266 -0.29 -9.27 9.61
N GLY A 267 -0.08 -10.01 10.69
CA GLY A 267 0.83 -11.18 10.72
C GLY A 267 0.40 -12.32 9.77
N LEU A 268 -0.89 -12.42 9.47
CA LEU A 268 -1.46 -13.38 8.50
C LEU A 268 -1.49 -12.85 7.06
N SER A 269 -0.90 -11.68 6.79
CA SER A 269 -1.02 -10.99 5.50
C SER A 269 -2.47 -10.70 5.09
N ILE A 270 -3.37 -10.56 6.05
CA ILE A 270 -4.73 -10.08 5.83
C ILE A 270 -4.68 -8.55 5.86
N PRO A 271 -5.14 -7.84 4.81
CA PRO A 271 -5.12 -6.39 4.77
C PRO A 271 -5.84 -5.77 5.98
N VAL A 272 -5.20 -4.77 6.59
CA VAL A 272 -5.77 -4.01 7.71
C VAL A 272 -5.91 -2.55 7.30
N ILE A 273 -7.12 -2.02 7.38
CA ILE A 273 -7.41 -0.60 7.20
C ILE A 273 -7.53 0.04 8.58
N TRP A 274 -6.64 0.98 8.86
CA TRP A 274 -6.48 1.62 10.15
C TRP A 274 -7.32 2.89 10.18
N THR A 275 -8.10 3.10 11.25
CA THR A 275 -8.99 4.25 11.40
C THR A 275 -8.90 4.80 12.81
N CYS A 276 -9.02 6.11 12.99
CA CYS A 276 -9.05 6.73 14.32
C CYS A 276 -9.65 8.12 14.25
N ARG A 277 -10.43 8.50 15.26
CA ARG A 277 -10.95 9.86 15.39
C ARG A 277 -9.80 10.87 15.50
N GLU A 278 -9.92 11.99 14.79
CA GLU A 278 -8.83 12.94 14.59
C GLU A 278 -8.31 13.57 15.88
N ASP A 279 -9.18 13.85 16.85
CA ASP A 279 -8.82 14.38 18.18
C ASP A 279 -8.01 13.39 19.04
N LEU A 280 -8.06 12.09 18.70
CA LEU A 280 -7.43 11.01 19.44
C LEU A 280 -6.23 10.39 18.72
N ILE A 281 -5.94 10.79 17.47
CA ILE A 281 -4.81 10.23 16.70
C ILE A 281 -3.46 10.41 17.42
N SER A 282 -3.30 11.51 18.15
CA SER A 282 -2.09 11.80 18.95
C SER A 282 -1.92 10.85 20.15
N GLN A 283 -2.99 10.19 20.57
CA GLN A 283 -3.03 9.27 21.71
C GLN A 283 -2.89 7.80 21.29
N VAL A 284 -2.99 7.51 19.99
CA VAL A 284 -2.72 6.17 19.45
C VAL A 284 -1.29 5.75 19.77
N HIS A 285 -1.13 4.47 20.13
CA HIS A 285 0.15 3.91 20.57
C HIS A 285 1.23 4.11 19.50
N PHE A 286 2.42 4.53 19.91
CA PHE A 286 3.47 4.99 19.00
C PHE A 286 3.86 3.93 17.95
N ASP A 287 3.81 2.64 18.31
CA ASP A 287 4.09 1.50 17.41
C ASP A 287 3.16 1.39 16.21
N THR A 288 1.96 1.98 16.28
CA THR A 288 0.99 1.93 15.17
C THR A 288 0.92 3.22 14.36
N ARG A 289 1.54 4.32 14.83
CA ARG A 289 1.49 5.62 14.14
C ARG A 289 2.10 5.63 12.73
N GLN A 290 2.90 4.63 12.42
CA GLN A 290 3.50 4.42 11.08
C GLN A 290 2.50 3.90 10.05
N TYR A 291 1.37 3.34 10.48
CA TYR A 291 0.30 2.95 9.58
C TYR A 291 -0.53 4.16 9.20
N ASN A 292 -0.90 4.22 7.92
CA ASN A 292 -1.74 5.29 7.38
C ASN A 292 -3.17 5.13 7.93
N HIS A 293 -3.42 5.81 9.06
CA HIS A 293 -4.75 5.87 9.66
C HIS A 293 -5.62 6.82 8.84
N ILE A 294 -6.81 6.36 8.50
CA ILE A 294 -7.89 7.25 8.08
C ILE A 294 -8.32 8.03 9.33
N THR A 295 -7.93 9.29 9.40
CA THR A 295 -8.44 10.23 10.41
C THR A 295 -9.80 10.77 9.98
N TRP A 296 -10.70 10.89 10.95
CA TRP A 296 -12.08 11.33 10.74
C TRP A 296 -12.59 12.17 11.91
N ALA A 297 -13.46 13.14 11.63
CA ALA A 297 -14.15 13.96 12.62
C ALA A 297 -15.63 13.57 12.76
N THR A 298 -16.24 13.04 11.69
CA THR A 298 -17.65 12.62 11.66
C THR A 298 -17.81 11.21 11.07
N PRO A 299 -18.87 10.46 11.44
CA PRO A 299 -19.15 9.14 10.84
C PRO A 299 -19.30 9.18 9.32
N GLU A 300 -19.89 10.23 8.76
CA GLU A 300 -20.11 10.39 7.31
C GLU A 300 -18.78 10.55 6.56
N GLU A 301 -17.87 11.35 7.12
CA GLU A 301 -16.52 11.51 6.58
C GLU A 301 -15.75 10.18 6.64
N LEU A 302 -15.84 9.46 7.75
CA LEU A 302 -15.28 8.12 7.88
C LEU A 302 -15.85 7.20 6.80
N ALA A 303 -17.17 7.22 6.57
CA ALA A 303 -17.81 6.38 5.58
C ALA A 303 -17.21 6.60 4.18
N GLN A 304 -17.08 7.86 3.76
CA GLN A 304 -16.57 8.22 2.45
C GLN A 304 -15.08 7.88 2.29
N LYS A 305 -14.25 8.22 3.28
CA LYS A 305 -12.81 7.95 3.22
C LYS A 305 -12.51 6.46 3.27
N LEU A 306 -13.25 5.71 4.08
CA LEU A 306 -13.10 4.27 4.22
C LEU A 306 -13.54 3.54 2.95
N GLU A 307 -14.67 3.91 2.36
CA GLU A 307 -15.13 3.37 1.08
C GLU A 307 -14.07 3.54 -0.02
N ASN A 308 -13.54 4.76 -0.17
CA ASN A 308 -12.47 5.04 -1.13
C ASN A 308 -11.23 4.16 -0.88
N ARG A 309 -10.87 3.95 0.40
CA ARG A 309 -9.73 3.09 0.77
C ARG A 309 -10.00 1.62 0.45
N ILE A 310 -11.19 1.11 0.73
CA ILE A 310 -11.57 -0.28 0.46
C ILE A 310 -11.51 -0.53 -1.05
N LEU A 311 -12.13 0.33 -1.85
CA LEU A 311 -12.12 0.20 -3.32
C LEU A 311 -10.69 0.27 -3.89
N ALA A 312 -9.84 1.14 -3.34
CA ALA A 312 -8.47 1.29 -3.83
C ALA A 312 -7.54 0.12 -3.44
N VAL A 313 -7.68 -0.42 -2.23
CA VAL A 313 -6.74 -1.41 -1.66
C VAL A 313 -7.23 -2.85 -1.82
N ILE A 314 -8.54 -3.06 -1.68
CA ILE A 314 -9.18 -4.39 -1.70
C ILE A 314 -9.89 -4.64 -3.03
N GLY A 315 -10.58 -3.63 -3.56
CA GLY A 315 -11.42 -3.72 -4.76
C GLY A 315 -12.92 -3.85 -4.44
N GLU A 316 -13.72 -4.10 -5.47
CA GLU A 316 -15.14 -4.41 -5.31
C GLU A 316 -15.34 -5.82 -4.74
N GLY A 317 -16.26 -5.94 -3.79
CA GLY A 317 -16.65 -7.19 -3.17
C GLY A 317 -17.69 -7.96 -3.99
N PRO A 318 -17.83 -9.26 -3.73
CA PRO A 318 -18.68 -10.14 -4.54
C PRO A 318 -20.18 -9.99 -4.24
N LEU A 319 -20.58 -9.26 -3.21
CA LEU A 319 -22.00 -9.03 -2.91
C LEU A 319 -22.54 -7.93 -3.82
N GLN A 320 -23.63 -8.23 -4.52
CA GLN A 320 -24.30 -7.24 -5.36
C GLN A 320 -24.87 -6.12 -4.49
N VAL A 321 -24.31 -4.92 -4.65
CA VAL A 321 -24.88 -3.70 -4.06
C VAL A 321 -26.09 -3.35 -4.93
N SER A 322 -27.30 -3.50 -4.38
CA SER A 322 -28.49 -3.03 -5.06
C SER A 322 -28.37 -1.52 -5.24
N LYS A 323 -28.07 -1.08 -6.46
CA LYS A 323 -28.09 0.33 -6.83
C LYS A 323 -29.54 0.81 -6.67
N GLN A 324 -29.85 1.44 -5.54
CA GLN A 324 -31.09 2.20 -5.43
C GLN A 324 -30.99 3.36 -6.42
N ALA A 325 -31.95 3.37 -7.35
CA ALA A 325 -32.10 4.35 -8.43
C ALA A 325 -32.50 5.73 -7.92
#